data_AF-A0A7J7MK60-F1
#
_entry.id   AF-A0A7J7MK60-F1
#
_cell.length_a   1.000
_cell.length_b   1.000
_cell.length_c   1.000
_cell.angle_alpha   90.00
_cell.angle_beta   90.00
_cell.angle_gamma   90.00
#
_symmetry.space_group_name_H-M   'P 1'
#
loop_
_entity.id
_entity.type
_entity.pdbx_description
1 polymer ?
#
loop_
_entity_poly.entity_id
_entity_poly.type
_entity_poly.pdbx_seq_one_letter_code
_entity_poly.pdbx_strand_id
1 'polypeptide(L)'
;MMTDEEITKLYRIRKTVMQMLRDRGYIVADFEINLTRAEFLAKFGDNFKREDLVINKTKRKEPFDQVLLLENFIYFCGNLDCLMTFLSNFGLLLLMWSRFMCSFRRKRRSTYTNRMKTENVFKAILVVQQNLTPFARNCVNEISSKFQLNVFQEGELLINIKEHVLVPEHQVLNKENKELLLSRYTLKETQVSFSCPFK
;
A
#
# COMPACT_ATOMS: atom_id res chain seq x y z
N MET A 1 23.45 1.82 -5.46
CA MET A 1 22.80 0.65 -6.07
C MET A 1 22.06 -0.07 -4.97
N MET A 2 20.88 -0.63 -5.26
CA MET A 2 20.11 -1.39 -4.25
C MET A 2 20.92 -2.62 -3.83
N THR A 3 20.87 -3.00 -2.56
CA THR A 3 21.57 -4.20 -2.09
C THR A 3 20.79 -5.46 -2.50
N ASP A 4 21.49 -6.59 -2.62
CA ASP A 4 20.87 -7.89 -2.94
C ASP A 4 19.78 -8.30 -1.93
N GLU A 5 19.93 -7.86 -0.69
CA GLU A 5 18.93 -8.02 0.38
C GLU A 5 17.66 -7.21 0.12
N GLU A 6 17.79 -5.95 -0.30
CA GLU A 6 16.65 -5.09 -0.64
C GLU A 6 15.87 -5.64 -1.83
N ILE A 7 16.58 -6.12 -2.86
CA ILE A 7 15.97 -6.76 -4.02
C ILE A 7 15.18 -8.00 -3.58
N THR A 8 15.75 -8.80 -2.68
CA THR A 8 15.09 -9.99 -2.14
C THR A 8 13.84 -9.64 -1.34
N LYS A 9 13.87 -8.57 -0.55
CA LYS A 9 12.71 -8.06 0.19
C LYS A 9 11.60 -7.64 -0.76
N LEU A 10 11.91 -6.81 -1.76
CA LEU A 10 10.93 -6.36 -2.75
C LEU A 10 10.30 -7.51 -3.53
N TYR A 11 11.09 -8.51 -3.91
CA TYR A 11 10.60 -9.72 -4.55
C TYR A 11 9.57 -10.45 -3.67
N ARG A 12 9.85 -10.62 -2.38
CA ARG A 12 8.92 -11.26 -1.44
C ARG A 12 7.64 -10.45 -1.27
N ILE A 13 7.77 -9.13 -1.08
CA ILE A 13 6.64 -8.21 -0.92
C ILE A 13 5.73 -8.27 -2.15
N ARG A 14 6.32 -8.20 -3.35
CA ARG A 14 5.57 -8.32 -4.61
C ARG A 14 4.81 -9.64 -4.70
N LYS A 15 5.43 -10.75 -4.31
CA LYS A 15 4.79 -12.08 -4.33
C LYS A 15 3.59 -12.12 -3.39
N THR A 16 3.76 -11.67 -2.14
CA THR A 16 2.67 -11.59 -1.15
C THR A 16 1.52 -10.72 -1.67
N VAL A 17 1.84 -9.56 -2.24
CA VAL A 17 0.85 -8.65 -2.79
C VAL A 17 0.08 -9.28 -3.96
N MET A 18 0.75 -9.99 -4.86
CA MET A 18 0.08 -10.71 -5.96
C MET A 18 -0.85 -11.83 -5.45
N GLN A 19 -0.44 -12.55 -4.40
CA GLN A 19 -1.30 -13.53 -3.72
C GLN A 19 -2.52 -12.85 -3.07
N MET A 20 -2.31 -11.73 -2.37
CA MET A 20 -3.40 -10.95 -1.74
C MET A 20 -4.41 -10.46 -2.79
N LEU A 21 -3.96 -10.03 -3.97
CA LEU A 21 -4.84 -9.62 -5.06
C LEU A 21 -5.65 -10.81 -5.61
N ARG A 22 -5.03 -11.99 -5.77
CA ARG A 22 -5.75 -13.20 -6.17
C ARG A 22 -6.88 -13.53 -5.20
N ASP A 23 -6.58 -13.55 -3.90
CA ASP A 23 -7.56 -13.90 -2.87
C ASP A 23 -8.74 -12.92 -2.81
N ARG A 24 -8.48 -11.65 -3.15
CA ARG A 24 -9.52 -10.61 -3.27
C ARG A 24 -10.31 -10.67 -4.58
N GLY A 25 -9.99 -11.60 -5.48
CA GLY A 25 -10.70 -11.83 -6.75
C GLY A 25 -10.23 -10.93 -7.91
N TYR A 26 -9.02 -10.38 -7.83
CA TYR A 26 -8.40 -9.68 -8.97
C TYR A 26 -7.86 -10.66 -10.01
N ILE A 27 -7.79 -10.22 -11.27
CA ILE A 27 -7.24 -11.03 -12.36
C ILE A 27 -5.72 -11.00 -12.26
N VAL A 28 -5.14 -12.05 -11.70
CA VAL A 28 -3.69 -12.25 -11.62
C VAL A 28 -3.38 -13.58 -12.29
N ALA A 29 -2.43 -13.58 -13.23
CA ALA A 29 -2.05 -14.80 -13.93
C ALA A 29 -1.12 -15.66 -13.06
N ASP A 30 -1.17 -16.99 -13.21
CA ASP A 30 -0.36 -17.91 -12.40
C ASP A 30 1.15 -17.72 -12.61
N PHE A 31 1.56 -17.38 -13.83
CA PHE A 31 2.96 -17.07 -14.13
C PHE A 31 3.47 -15.85 -13.36
N GLU A 32 2.61 -14.89 -12.99
CA GLU A 32 3.04 -13.71 -12.21
C GLU A 32 3.30 -14.04 -10.75
N ILE A 33 2.63 -15.07 -10.21
CA ILE A 33 2.80 -15.51 -8.82
C ILE A 33 4.01 -16.45 -8.69
N ASN A 34 4.20 -17.30 -9.70
CA ASN A 34 5.26 -18.30 -9.73
C ASN A 34 6.58 -17.77 -10.34
N LEU A 35 6.68 -16.45 -10.56
CA LEU A 35 7.91 -15.79 -11.00
C LEU A 35 9.05 -16.14 -10.05
N THR A 36 10.16 -16.61 -10.60
CA THR A 36 11.38 -16.88 -9.84
C THR A 36 12.17 -15.59 -9.59
N ARG A 37 13.04 -15.60 -8.59
CA ARG A 37 13.94 -14.48 -8.29
C ARG A 37 14.83 -14.11 -9.50
N ALA A 38 15.31 -15.10 -10.24
CA ALA A 38 16.14 -14.89 -11.42
C ALA A 38 15.37 -14.19 -12.55
N GLU A 39 14.13 -14.62 -12.82
CA GLU A 39 13.25 -13.97 -13.79
C GLU A 39 12.86 -12.56 -13.36
N PHE A 40 12.70 -12.33 -12.05
CA PHE A 40 12.46 -10.99 -11.51
C PHE A 40 13.64 -10.06 -11.79
N LEU A 41 14.87 -10.51 -11.51
CA LEU A 41 16.09 -9.77 -11.85
C LEU A 41 16.20 -9.51 -13.36
N ALA A 42 15.89 -10.51 -14.19
CA ALA A 42 15.94 -10.38 -15.64
C ALA A 42 14.94 -9.37 -16.19
N LYS A 43 13.75 -9.23 -15.58
CA LYS A 43 12.69 -8.31 -16.04
C LYS A 43 12.97 -6.85 -15.73
N PHE A 44 13.59 -6.55 -14.59
CA PHE A 44 13.79 -5.19 -14.12
C PHE A 44 15.25 -4.71 -14.24
N GLY A 45 16.20 -5.64 -14.47
CA GLY A 45 17.62 -5.35 -14.62
C GLY A 45 18.31 -4.92 -13.32
N ASP A 46 19.63 -4.70 -13.36
CA ASP A 46 20.42 -4.30 -12.19
C ASP A 46 20.06 -2.90 -11.66
N ASN A 47 19.43 -2.07 -12.49
CA ASN A 47 19.01 -0.71 -12.14
C ASN A 47 17.51 -0.66 -11.81
N PHE A 48 17.11 -1.33 -10.72
CA PHE A 48 15.74 -1.28 -10.21
C PHE A 48 15.32 0.15 -9.85
N LYS A 49 14.26 0.64 -10.50
CA LYS A 49 13.53 1.84 -10.07
C LYS A 49 12.21 1.43 -9.44
N ARG A 50 11.86 2.05 -8.31
CA ARG A 50 10.57 1.80 -7.62
C ARG A 50 9.35 2.19 -8.43
N GLU A 51 9.54 3.07 -9.42
CA GLU A 51 8.51 3.48 -10.37
C GLU A 51 8.01 2.30 -11.21
N ASP A 52 8.86 1.28 -11.43
CA ASP A 52 8.51 0.09 -12.21
C ASP A 52 7.72 -0.96 -11.39
N LEU A 53 7.58 -0.75 -10.08
CA LEU A 53 6.74 -1.59 -9.20
C LEU A 53 5.28 -1.13 -9.15
N VAL A 54 4.91 -0.10 -9.93
CA VAL A 54 3.51 0.29 -10.07
C VAL A 54 2.75 -0.78 -10.84
N ILE A 55 1.82 -1.43 -10.16
CA ILE A 55 0.98 -2.48 -10.72
C ILE A 55 -0.46 -1.97 -10.78
N ASN A 56 -1.07 -2.05 -11.97
CA ASN A 56 -2.51 -1.87 -12.16
C ASN A 56 -3.15 -3.23 -12.47
N LYS A 57 -4.15 -3.64 -11.68
CA LYS A 57 -4.92 -4.87 -11.89
C LYS A 57 -6.41 -4.60 -11.79
N THR A 58 -7.17 -5.20 -12.71
CA THR A 58 -8.63 -5.16 -12.75
C THR A 58 -9.25 -6.35 -12.02
N LYS A 59 -10.44 -6.15 -11.47
CA LYS A 59 -11.22 -7.20 -10.79
C LYS A 59 -12.07 -7.99 -11.80
N ARG A 60 -12.29 -9.29 -11.53
CA ARG A 60 -13.09 -10.17 -12.42
C ARG A 60 -14.54 -9.74 -12.57
N LYS A 61 -15.17 -9.33 -11.47
CA LYS A 61 -16.62 -9.08 -11.41
C LYS A 61 -17.00 -7.62 -11.70
N GLU A 62 -16.06 -6.69 -11.56
CA GLU A 62 -16.30 -5.26 -11.77
C GLU A 62 -15.05 -4.61 -12.41
N PRO A 63 -15.08 -4.19 -13.69
CA PRO A 63 -13.91 -3.66 -14.38
C PRO A 63 -13.46 -2.28 -13.87
N PHE A 64 -14.33 -1.58 -13.14
CA PHE A 64 -14.05 -0.27 -12.52
C PHE A 64 -13.31 -0.38 -11.18
N ASP A 65 -13.28 -1.56 -10.57
CA ASP A 65 -12.46 -1.86 -9.40
C ASP A 65 -11.04 -2.20 -9.86
N GLN A 66 -10.23 -1.16 -10.07
CA GLN A 66 -8.79 -1.30 -10.30
C GLN A 66 -8.04 -1.10 -8.99
N VAL A 67 -6.92 -1.79 -8.82
CA VAL A 67 -5.97 -1.55 -7.72
C VAL A 67 -4.67 -1.07 -8.29
N LEU A 68 -4.28 0.13 -7.86
CA LEU A 68 -2.93 0.66 -8.06
C LEU A 68 -2.09 0.37 -6.82
N LEU A 69 -0.98 -0.32 -7.05
CA LEU A 69 0.08 -0.50 -6.06
C LEU A 69 1.10 0.60 -6.23
N LEU A 70 1.25 1.42 -5.21
CA LEU A 70 2.21 2.50 -5.21
C LEU A 70 3.33 2.19 -4.23
N GLU A 71 4.50 1.82 -4.75
CA GLU A 71 5.74 1.84 -3.97
C GLU A 71 6.36 3.23 -4.07
N ASN A 72 5.71 4.19 -3.43
CA ASN A 72 6.31 5.52 -3.30
C ASN A 72 7.12 5.56 -2.01
N PHE A 73 8.44 5.66 -2.15
CA PHE A 73 9.25 6.17 -1.06
C PHE A 73 8.84 7.61 -0.77
N ILE A 74 7.93 7.76 0.18
CA ILE A 74 7.89 8.98 0.96
C ILE A 74 8.96 8.79 2.02
N TYR A 75 10.19 9.20 1.72
CA TYR A 75 11.08 9.69 2.77
C TYR A 75 10.36 10.89 3.40
N PHE A 76 9.41 10.64 4.29
CA PHE A 76 9.27 11.51 5.44
C PHE A 76 10.50 11.17 6.27
N CYS A 77 11.61 11.86 6.00
CA CYS A 77 12.70 11.90 6.95
C CYS A 77 12.12 12.50 8.23
N GLY A 78 11.64 11.63 9.13
CA GLY A 78 11.77 11.84 10.55
C GLY A 78 13.23 11.58 10.85
N ASN A 79 14.05 12.62 10.67
CA ASN A 79 15.28 12.88 11.39
C ASN A 79 15.84 14.20 10.87
N LEU A 80 15.49 15.28 11.59
CA LEU A 80 16.21 16.54 11.54
C LEU A 80 17.38 16.54 12.54
N ASP A 81 17.99 15.38 12.81
CA ASP A 81 19.12 15.24 13.74
C ASP A 81 20.49 15.35 13.04
N CYS A 82 20.55 15.78 11.77
CA CYS A 82 21.83 15.88 11.04
C CYS A 82 22.10 17.25 10.39
N LEU A 83 21.40 18.32 10.79
CA LEU A 83 21.67 19.68 10.31
C LEU A 83 21.76 20.73 11.43
N MET A 84 21.96 20.29 12.67
CA MET A 84 22.14 21.16 13.84
C MET A 84 23.61 21.43 14.20
N THR A 85 24.55 21.22 13.29
CA THR A 85 25.96 21.59 13.53
C THR A 85 26.57 22.44 12.43
N PHE A 86 25.79 23.26 11.73
CA PHE A 86 26.34 24.38 10.96
C PHE A 86 25.23 25.43 10.83
N LEU A 87 25.55 26.69 11.15
CA LEU A 87 24.66 27.87 11.23
C LEU A 87 24.12 28.20 12.63
N SER A 88 25.04 28.35 13.59
CA SER A 88 24.80 29.16 14.79
C SER A 88 24.88 30.68 14.54
N ASN A 89 24.89 31.20 13.29
CA ASN A 89 25.15 32.63 13.11
C ASN A 89 24.53 33.38 11.90
N PHE A 90 23.49 32.87 11.24
CA PHE A 90 22.75 33.72 10.29
C PHE A 90 21.24 33.52 10.43
N GLY A 91 20.65 34.30 11.33
CA GLY A 91 19.20 34.41 11.49
C GLY A 91 18.59 35.16 10.30
N LEU A 92 18.18 34.43 9.26
CA LEU A 92 17.00 34.77 8.42
C LEU A 92 16.60 33.69 7.40
N LEU A 93 17.09 32.44 7.49
CA LEU A 93 16.77 31.40 6.50
C LEU A 93 15.76 30.33 6.98
N LEU A 94 15.18 30.49 8.17
CA LEU A 94 14.31 29.47 8.78
C LEU A 94 12.88 29.47 8.18
N LEU A 95 12.36 30.63 7.75
CA LEU A 95 10.98 30.74 7.27
C LEU A 95 10.79 30.31 5.80
N MET A 96 11.82 30.44 4.96
CA MET A 96 11.74 29.98 3.57
C MET A 96 11.83 28.45 3.45
N TRP A 97 12.54 27.78 4.36
CA TRP A 97 12.69 26.32 4.34
C TRP A 97 11.37 25.57 4.64
N SER A 98 10.52 26.11 5.52
CA SER A 98 9.21 25.51 5.82
C SER A 98 8.25 25.55 4.63
N ARG A 99 8.33 26.60 3.80
CA ARG A 99 7.48 26.79 2.62
C ARG A 99 8.00 25.98 1.42
N PHE A 100 9.32 25.89 1.25
CA PHE A 100 9.96 25.28 0.08
C PHE A 100 9.93 23.74 0.11
N MET A 101 10.19 23.12 1.27
CA MET A 101 10.10 21.65 1.44
C MET A 101 8.65 21.13 1.34
N CYS A 102 7.66 21.99 1.58
CA CYS A 102 6.24 21.63 1.44
C CYS A 102 5.76 21.68 -0.02
N SER A 103 6.38 22.52 -0.88
CA SER A 103 5.95 22.74 -2.25
C SER A 103 6.36 21.62 -3.22
N PHE A 104 7.61 21.15 -3.15
CA PHE A 104 8.07 20.01 -3.97
C PHE A 104 7.28 18.73 -3.66
N ARG A 105 6.85 18.58 -2.40
CA ARG A 105 6.11 17.40 -1.90
C ARG A 105 4.62 17.40 -2.23
N ARG A 106 3.97 18.57 -2.36
CA ARG A 106 2.57 18.68 -2.83
C ARG A 106 2.41 18.37 -4.31
N LYS A 107 3.40 18.70 -5.16
CA LYS A 107 3.34 18.46 -6.61
C LYS A 107 3.17 16.98 -6.96
N ARG A 108 3.92 16.08 -6.29
CA ARG A 108 3.77 14.61 -6.50
C ARG A 108 2.43 14.04 -6.01
N ARG A 109 1.82 14.62 -4.97
CA ARG A 109 0.49 14.17 -4.52
C ARG A 109 -0.60 14.50 -5.54
N SER A 110 -0.54 15.73 -6.09
CA SER A 110 -1.44 16.20 -7.13
C SER A 110 -1.40 15.28 -8.36
N THR A 111 -0.21 14.85 -8.78
CA THR A 111 -0.08 13.97 -9.95
C THR A 111 -0.73 12.59 -9.73
N TYR A 112 -0.60 11.97 -8.55
CA TYR A 112 -1.23 10.67 -8.29
C TYR A 112 -2.74 10.75 -8.18
N THR A 113 -3.27 11.78 -7.51
CA THR A 113 -4.72 11.98 -7.46
C THR A 113 -5.30 12.26 -8.84
N ASN A 114 -4.57 12.99 -9.70
CA ASN A 114 -5.01 13.23 -11.08
C ASN A 114 -4.96 11.96 -11.92
N ARG A 115 -3.91 11.14 -11.81
CA ARG A 115 -3.83 9.83 -12.48
C ARG A 115 -4.96 8.89 -12.06
N MET A 116 -5.24 8.78 -10.76
CA MET A 116 -6.36 7.97 -10.25
C MET A 116 -7.71 8.44 -10.78
N LYS A 117 -7.90 9.75 -10.96
CA LYS A 117 -9.12 10.31 -11.57
C LYS A 117 -9.19 10.02 -13.07
N THR A 118 -8.10 10.18 -13.81
CA THR A 118 -8.06 9.90 -15.25
C THR A 118 -8.28 8.42 -15.54
N GLU A 119 -7.72 7.55 -14.72
CA GLU A 119 -7.83 6.09 -14.87
C GLU A 119 -9.09 5.52 -14.19
N ASN A 120 -9.91 6.36 -13.53
CA ASN A 120 -11.11 5.97 -12.77
C ASN A 120 -10.85 4.83 -11.77
N VAL A 121 -9.73 4.91 -11.05
CA VAL A 121 -9.34 3.93 -10.04
C VAL A 121 -9.89 4.35 -8.69
N PHE A 122 -10.84 3.59 -8.15
CA PHE A 122 -11.47 3.90 -6.85
C PHE A 122 -10.76 3.25 -5.65
N LYS A 123 -9.93 2.23 -5.88
CA LYS A 123 -9.20 1.48 -4.84
C LYS A 123 -7.70 1.56 -5.07
N ALA A 124 -6.95 1.85 -4.02
CA ALA A 124 -5.49 1.90 -4.09
C ALA A 124 -4.87 1.18 -2.92
N ILE A 125 -3.72 0.56 -3.15
CA ILE A 125 -2.89 -0.02 -2.11
C ILE A 125 -1.56 0.74 -2.11
N LEU A 126 -1.24 1.36 -0.97
CA LEU A 126 0.02 2.06 -0.76
C LEU A 126 0.91 1.20 0.13
N VAL A 127 2.11 0.89 -0.34
CA VAL A 127 3.12 0.17 0.46
C VAL A 127 4.16 1.18 0.95
N VAL A 128 4.43 1.18 2.26
CA VAL A 128 5.38 2.08 2.90
C VAL A 128 6.48 1.31 3.62
N GLN A 129 7.73 1.77 3.49
CA GLN A 129 8.86 1.14 4.18
C GLN A 129 8.77 1.28 5.70
N GLN A 130 8.31 2.45 6.17
CA GLN A 130 8.26 2.80 7.59
C GLN A 130 6.88 3.35 7.95
N ASN A 131 6.62 3.42 9.26
CA ASN A 131 5.40 3.99 9.83
C ASN A 131 5.12 5.39 9.28
N LEU A 132 3.85 5.64 8.92
CA LEU A 132 3.42 6.97 8.48
C LEU A 132 3.53 8.00 9.62
N THR A 133 4.14 9.15 9.32
CA THR A 133 4.11 10.32 10.20
C THR A 133 2.66 10.81 10.40
N PRO A 134 2.34 11.48 11.53
CA PRO A 134 0.98 11.95 11.80
C PRO A 134 0.45 12.88 10.70
N PHE A 135 1.31 13.73 10.13
CA PHE A 135 0.95 14.58 8.99
C PHE A 135 0.60 13.76 7.74
N ALA A 136 1.32 12.66 7.48
CA ALA A 136 1.02 11.77 6.36
C ALA A 136 -0.34 11.08 6.54
N ARG A 137 -0.64 10.61 7.75
CA ARG A 137 -1.91 9.95 8.07
C ARG A 137 -3.09 10.88 7.85
N ASN A 138 -2.99 12.15 8.26
CA ASN A 138 -4.05 13.13 8.00
C ASN A 138 -4.30 13.30 6.50
N CYS A 139 -3.24 13.41 5.69
CA CYS A 139 -3.39 13.48 4.23
C CYS A 139 -3.98 12.20 3.62
N VAL A 140 -3.62 11.02 4.13
CA VAL A 140 -4.19 9.75 3.67
C VAL A 140 -5.68 9.69 4.03
N ASN A 141 -6.07 10.15 5.21
CA ASN A 141 -7.47 10.21 5.63
C ASN A 141 -8.29 11.17 4.76
N GLU A 142 -7.73 12.32 4.36
CA GLU A 142 -8.38 13.24 3.41
C GLU A 142 -8.62 12.56 2.05
N ILE A 143 -7.64 11.81 1.54
CA ILE A 143 -7.77 11.09 0.27
C ILE A 143 -8.74 9.91 0.40
N SER A 144 -8.75 9.27 1.58
CA SER A 144 -9.62 8.14 1.91
C SER A 144 -11.11 8.48 1.80
N SER A 145 -11.48 9.76 1.87
CA SER A 145 -12.87 10.21 1.68
C SER A 145 -13.37 10.04 0.24
N LYS A 146 -12.46 10.04 -0.74
CA LYS A 146 -12.78 9.96 -2.19
C LYS A 146 -12.41 8.62 -2.79
N PHE A 147 -11.34 8.01 -2.28
CA PHE A 147 -10.78 6.76 -2.78
C PHE A 147 -10.60 5.79 -1.61
N GLN A 148 -10.86 4.51 -1.82
CA GLN A 148 -10.58 3.48 -0.82
C GLN A 148 -9.09 3.14 -0.85
N LEU A 149 -8.32 3.81 0.01
CA LEU A 149 -6.86 3.66 0.08
C LEU A 149 -6.47 2.77 1.27
N ASN A 150 -5.88 1.62 0.98
CA ASN A 150 -5.31 0.73 2.00
C ASN A 150 -3.81 1.00 2.10
N VAL A 151 -3.28 1.13 3.32
CA VAL A 151 -1.85 1.35 3.56
C VAL A 151 -1.28 0.12 4.25
N PHE A 152 -0.22 -0.45 3.69
CA PHE A 152 0.52 -1.57 4.29
C PHE A 152 1.98 -1.20 4.52
N GLN A 153 2.56 -1.76 5.56
CA GLN A 153 4.00 -1.65 5.79
C GLN A 153 4.75 -2.76 5.06
N GLU A 154 5.95 -2.47 4.58
CA GLU A 154 6.82 -3.50 3.98
C GLU A 154 7.03 -4.67 4.94
N GLY A 155 7.20 -4.39 6.24
CA GLY A 155 7.38 -5.42 7.28
C GLY A 155 6.20 -6.40 7.39
N GLU A 156 4.97 -5.96 7.13
CA GLU A 156 3.77 -6.80 7.17
C GLU A 156 3.65 -7.70 5.94
N LEU A 157 4.20 -7.26 4.80
CA LEU A 157 4.11 -7.94 3.51
C LEU A 157 5.27 -8.89 3.24
N LEU A 158 6.29 -8.93 4.10
CA LEU A 158 7.42 -9.85 3.96
C LEU A 158 7.02 -11.34 4.04
N ILE A 159 5.94 -11.65 4.76
CA ILE A 159 5.45 -13.01 5.00
C ILE A 159 3.93 -13.03 4.84
N ASN A 160 3.41 -13.96 4.02
CA ASN A 160 1.98 -14.17 3.91
C ASN A 160 1.45 -14.92 5.13
N ILE A 161 0.76 -14.21 6.03
CA ILE A 161 0.26 -14.75 7.30
C ILE A 161 -0.82 -15.83 7.10
N LYS A 162 -1.47 -15.89 5.93
CA LYS A 162 -2.50 -16.91 5.63
C LYS A 162 -1.97 -18.33 5.55
N GLU A 163 -0.69 -18.49 5.26
CA GLU A 163 -0.06 -19.82 5.13
C GLU A 163 0.36 -20.38 6.50
N HIS A 164 0.16 -19.62 7.58
CA HIS A 164 0.53 -20.05 8.92
C HIS A 164 -0.52 -21.01 9.51
N VAL A 165 -0.05 -22.12 10.10
CA VAL A 165 -0.88 -23.21 10.65
C VAL A 165 -1.93 -22.73 11.67
N LEU A 166 -1.62 -21.67 12.42
CA LEU A 166 -2.51 -21.13 13.46
C LEU A 166 -3.60 -20.19 12.93
N VAL A 167 -3.58 -19.84 11.64
CA VAL A 167 -4.52 -18.87 11.05
C VAL A 167 -5.59 -19.65 10.27
N PRO A 168 -6.85 -19.71 10.76
CA PRO A 168 -7.91 -20.38 10.01
C PRO A 168 -8.28 -19.60 8.75
N GLU A 169 -8.91 -20.29 7.80
CA GLU A 169 -9.40 -19.66 6.57
C GLU A 169 -10.56 -18.71 6.85
N HIS A 170 -10.45 -17.48 6.36
CA HIS A 170 -11.49 -16.46 6.48
C HIS A 170 -12.16 -16.24 5.13
N GLN A 171 -13.49 -16.40 5.08
CA GLN A 171 -14.30 -16.16 3.89
C GLN A 171 -15.20 -14.93 4.09
N VAL A 172 -15.27 -14.07 3.08
CA VAL A 172 -16.15 -12.89 3.11
C VAL A 172 -17.58 -13.33 2.85
N LEU A 173 -18.48 -13.04 3.80
CA LEU A 173 -19.91 -13.36 3.69
C LEU A 173 -20.66 -12.33 2.84
N ASN A 174 -21.53 -12.81 1.97
CA ASN A 174 -22.51 -11.97 1.25
C ASN A 174 -23.57 -11.43 2.21
N LYS A 175 -24.24 -10.33 1.81
CA LYS A 175 -25.32 -9.71 2.61
C LYS A 175 -26.46 -10.69 2.91
N GLU A 176 -26.90 -11.44 1.90
CA GLU A 176 -27.93 -12.48 2.04
C GLU A 176 -27.52 -13.56 3.05
N ASN A 177 -26.30 -14.09 2.91
CA ASN A 177 -25.77 -15.10 3.84
C ASN A 177 -25.62 -14.56 5.26
N LYS A 178 -25.30 -13.27 5.40
CA LYS A 178 -25.22 -12.59 6.69
C LYS A 178 -26.59 -12.50 7.34
N GLU A 179 -27.64 -12.10 6.61
CA GLU A 179 -29.01 -12.02 7.10
C GLU A 179 -29.57 -13.41 7.47
N LEU A 180 -29.27 -14.44 6.68
CA LEU A 180 -29.61 -15.83 6.99
C LEU A 180 -28.92 -16.33 8.28
N LEU A 181 -27.67 -15.93 8.51
CA LEU A 181 -26.96 -16.25 9.75
C LEU A 181 -27.59 -15.56 10.97
N LEU A 182 -27.90 -14.26 10.84
CA LEU A 182 -28.52 -13.49 11.92
C LEU A 182 -29.91 -14.02 12.28
N SER A 183 -30.70 -14.39 11.28
CA SER A 183 -32.03 -14.99 11.49
C SER A 183 -31.95 -16.39 12.10
N ARG A 184 -31.02 -17.25 11.63
CA ARG A 184 -30.83 -18.60 12.19
C ARG A 184 -30.45 -18.59 13.67
N TYR A 185 -29.54 -17.69 14.06
CA TYR A 185 -29.06 -17.61 15.44
C TYR A 185 -29.79 -16.57 16.29
N THR A 186 -30.79 -15.87 15.73
CA THR A 186 -31.56 -14.81 16.41
C THR A 186 -30.66 -13.72 17.03
N LEU A 187 -29.56 -13.38 16.36
CA LEU A 187 -28.58 -12.41 16.83
C LEU A 187 -28.81 -11.03 16.24
N LYS A 188 -28.47 -9.98 17.00
CA LYS A 188 -28.33 -8.62 16.47
C LYS A 188 -26.93 -8.45 15.89
N GLU A 189 -26.76 -7.60 14.87
CA GLU A 189 -25.45 -7.35 14.25
C GLU A 189 -24.37 -6.93 15.27
N THR A 190 -24.76 -6.24 16.34
CA THR A 190 -23.85 -5.80 17.40
C THR A 190 -23.33 -6.93 18.30
N GLN A 191 -23.97 -8.09 18.31
CA GLN A 191 -23.58 -9.24 19.13
C GLN A 191 -22.60 -10.17 18.42
N VAL A 192 -22.44 -9.99 17.10
CA VAL A 192 -21.50 -10.78 16.30
C VAL A 192 -20.10 -10.21 16.51
N SER A 193 -19.15 -11.09 16.83
CA SER A 193 -17.74 -10.74 16.91
C SER A 193 -17.25 -10.33 15.51
N PHE A 194 -17.03 -9.03 15.29
CA PHE A 194 -16.39 -8.57 14.07
C PHE A 194 -14.89 -8.88 14.17
N SER A 195 -14.47 -10.02 13.61
CA SER A 195 -13.06 -10.19 13.25
C SER A 195 -12.77 -9.17 12.16
N CYS A 196 -12.03 -8.12 12.51
CA CYS A 196 -11.64 -7.07 11.57
C CYS A 196 -10.93 -7.76 10.37
N PRO A 197 -11.49 -7.71 9.15
CA PRO A 197 -10.80 -8.26 8.00
C PRO A 197 -9.60 -7.35 7.76
N PHE A 198 -8.41 -7.80 8.19
CA PHE A 198 -7.11 -7.13 8.12
C PHE A 198 -7.16 -5.79 7.38
N LYS A 199 -7.29 -4.73 8.19
CA LYS A 199 -7.29 -3.33 7.79
C LYS A 199 -5.97 -2.95 7.15
#